data_AF-A0A644UCB2-F1
#
_entry.id   AF-A0A644UCB2-F1
#
_cell.length_a   1.000
_cell.length_b   1.000
_cell.length_c   1.000
_cell.angle_alpha   90.00
_cell.angle_beta   90.00
_cell.angle_gamma   90.00
#
_symmetry.space_group_name_H-M   'P 1'
#
loop_
_entity.id
_entity.type
_entity.pdbx_description
1 polymer ?
#
loop_
_entity_poly.entity_id
_entity_poly.type
_entity_poly.pdbx_seq_one_letter_code
_entity_poly.pdbx_strand_id
1 'polypeptide(L)' 'MERFNVLLTNKRIEKKLNKAQVANKMGLTPMYYARFENGDLCPTKRNVKQFAEFLDMSEEDVLYIIESSKKSRAI' A
#
# COMPACT_ATOMS: atom_id res chain seq x y z
N MET A 1 -7.90 9.65 -10.18
CA MET A 1 -6.68 8.96 -9.70
C MET A 1 -7.07 8.05 -8.56
N GLU A 2 -6.70 6.77 -8.63
CA GLU A 2 -6.97 5.81 -7.56
C GLU A 2 -6.04 6.09 -6.37
N ARG A 3 -6.58 6.09 -5.15
CA ARG A 3 -5.78 6.34 -3.94
C ARG A 3 -5.01 5.08 -3.59
N PHE A 4 -3.76 5.22 -3.14
CA PHE A 4 -2.87 4.08 -2.81
C PHE A 4 -3.53 3.03 -1.88
N ASN A 5 -4.33 3.47 -0.92
CA ASN A 5 -5.02 2.62 0.02
C ASN A 5 -6.11 1.74 -0.64
N VAL A 6 -6.76 2.26 -1.69
CA VAL A 6 -7.75 1.54 -2.50
C VAL A 6 -7.06 0.46 -3.33
N LEU A 7 -5.91 0.78 -3.94
CA LEU A 7 -5.10 -0.20 -4.67
C LEU A 7 -4.70 -1.40 -3.80
N LEU A 8 -4.21 -1.13 -2.58
CA LEU A 8 -3.89 -2.19 -1.62
C LEU A 8 -5.09 -3.08 -1.31
N THR A 9 -6.23 -2.44 -1.03
CA THR A 9 -7.48 -3.14 -0.68
C THR A 9 -7.93 -4.04 -1.83
N ASN A 10 -7.94 -3.50 -3.06
CA ASN A 10 -8.34 -4.21 -4.26
C ASN A 10 -7.42 -5.41 -4.53
N LYS A 11 -6.10 -5.21 -4.47
CA LYS A 11 -5.13 -6.27 -4.69
C LYS A 11 -5.21 -7.38 -3.64
N ARG A 12 -5.46 -7.01 -2.39
CA ARG A 12 -5.67 -7.98 -1.31
C ARG A 12 -6.92 -8.84 -1.56
N ILE A 13 -8.03 -8.22 -1.98
CA ILE A 13 -9.28 -8.92 -2.30
C ILE A 13 -9.10 -9.83 -3.52
N GLU A 14 -8.43 -9.35 -4.57
CA GLU A 14 -8.06 -10.13 -5.76
C GLU A 14 -7.29 -11.40 -5.38
N LYS A 15 -6.28 -11.27 -4.50
CA LYS A 15 -5.48 -12.40 -4.00
C LYS A 15 -6.21 -13.25 -2.93
N LYS A 16 -7.46 -12.94 -2.58
CA LYS A 16 -8.28 -13.60 -1.54
C LYS A 16 -7.58 -13.67 -0.17
N LEU A 17 -6.85 -12.62 0.20
CA LEU A 17 -6.12 -12.54 1.46
C LEU A 17 -6.87 -11.67 2.48
N ASN A 18 -6.73 -12.01 3.76
CA ASN A 18 -7.08 -11.10 4.84
C ASN A 18 -5.89 -10.17 5.19
N LYS A 19 -6.16 -9.09 5.94
CA LYS A 19 -5.13 -8.09 6.30
C LYS A 19 -3.94 -8.70 7.05
N ALA A 20 -4.20 -9.69 7.92
CA ALA A 20 -3.14 -10.36 8.68
C ALA A 20 -2.22 -11.22 7.80
N GLN A 21 -2.77 -11.90 6.79
CA GLN A 21 -1.99 -12.69 5.84
C GLN A 21 -1.07 -11.81 5.00
N VAL A 22 -1.55 -10.65 4.52
CA VAL A 22 -0.69 -9.71 3.78
C VAL A 22 0.40 -9.14 4.69
N ALA A 23 0.03 -8.73 5.90
CA ALA A 23 0.98 -8.22 6.88
C ALA A 23 2.11 -9.23 7.17
N ASN A 24 1.77 -10.50 7.43
CA ASN A 24 2.74 -11.56 7.66
C ASN A 24 3.68 -11.75 6.46
N LYS A 25 3.17 -11.71 5.23
CA LYS A 25 3.99 -11.81 4.01
C LYS A 25 4.96 -10.63 3.84
N MET A 26 4.59 -9.44 4.31
CA MET A 26 5.42 -8.23 4.27
C MET A 26 6.34 -8.06 5.49
N GLY A 27 6.29 -8.98 6.46
CA GLY A 27 7.02 -8.83 7.73
C GLY A 27 6.49 -7.67 8.60
N LEU A 28 5.20 -7.36 8.49
CA LEU A 28 4.52 -6.29 9.22
C LEU A 28 3.51 -6.86 10.21
N THR A 29 3.12 -6.05 11.19
CA THR A 29 1.98 -6.41 12.07
C THR A 29 0.65 -6.15 11.33
N PRO A 30 -0.42 -6.92 11.60
CA PRO A 30 -1.73 -6.70 10.99
C PRO A 30 -2.28 -5.28 11.21
N MET A 31 -2.06 -4.73 12.41
CA MET A 31 -2.46 -3.36 12.75
C MET A 31 -1.70 -2.32 11.91
N TYR A 32 -0.40 -2.51 11.73
CA TYR A 32 0.41 -1.60 10.91
C TYR A 32 0.01 -1.64 9.44
N TYR A 33 -0.24 -2.84 8.88
CA TYR A 33 -0.75 -2.98 7.52
C TYR A 33 -2.12 -2.32 7.33
N ALA A 34 -3.04 -2.52 8.29
CA ALA A 34 -4.39 -1.95 8.22
C ALA A 34 -4.40 -0.43 8.10
N ARG A 35 -3.44 0.27 8.72
CA ARG A 35 -3.29 1.73 8.59
C ARG A 35 -3.01 2.18 7.15
N PHE A 36 -2.35 1.36 6.33
CA PHE A 36 -2.15 1.69 4.91
C PHE A 36 -3.46 1.57 4.12
N GLU A 37 -4.24 0.48 4.29
CA GLU A 37 -5.53 0.30 3.60
C GLU A 37 -6.61 1.30 4.06
N ASN A 38 -6.59 1.69 5.33
CA ASN A 38 -7.49 2.73 5.84
C ASN A 38 -7.08 4.14 5.37
N GLY A 39 -5.84 4.30 4.90
CA GLY A 39 -5.25 5.60 4.57
C GLY A 39 -4.63 6.32 5.77
N ASP A 40 -4.75 5.83 7.00
CA ASP A 40 -4.17 6.44 8.21
C ASP A 40 -2.64 6.59 8.16
N LEU A 41 -1.98 5.82 7.28
CA LEU A 41 -0.54 5.87 7.07
C LEU A 41 -0.21 5.90 5.58
N CYS A 42 0.61 6.87 5.16
CA CYS A 42 1.22 6.87 3.83
C CYS A 42 2.49 6.02 3.86
N PRO A 43 2.72 5.14 2.87
CA PRO A 43 3.99 4.47 2.70
C PRO A 43 5.16 5.44 2.57
N THR A 44 6.33 4.98 3.00
CA THR A 44 7.59 5.68 2.75
C THR A 44 8.35 5.01 1.61
N LYS A 45 9.43 5.65 1.14
CA LYS A 45 10.34 5.06 0.14
C LYS A 45 10.87 3.69 0.56
N ARG A 46 11.02 3.43 1.87
CA ARG A 46 11.48 2.14 2.40
C ARG A 46 10.51 0.99 2.11
N ASN A 47 9.23 1.28 1.88
CA ASN A 47 8.21 0.27 1.66
C ASN A 47 7.89 0.08 0.16
N VAL A 48 8.49 0.88 -0.73
CA VAL A 48 8.18 0.88 -2.17
C VAL A 48 8.38 -0.50 -2.78
N LYS A 49 9.54 -1.12 -2.54
CA LYS A 49 9.84 -2.46 -3.04
C LYS A 49 8.80 -3.50 -2.62
N GLN A 50 8.47 -3.56 -1.33
CA GLN A 50 7.48 -4.52 -0.80
C GLN A 50 6.08 -4.32 -1.40
N PHE A 51 5.69 -3.06 -1.61
CA PHE A 51 4.40 -2.74 -2.21
C PHE A 51 4.38 -2.97 -3.72
N ALA A 52 5.49 -2.71 -4.43
CA ALA A 52 5.65 -3.03 -5.84
C ALA A 52 5.50 -4.53 -6.10
N GLU A 53 6.19 -5.36 -5.31
CA GLU A 53 6.07 -6.82 -5.35
C GLU A 53 4.63 -7.29 -5.05
N PHE A 54 3.97 -6.69 -4.05
CA PHE A 54 2.59 -7.08 -3.71
C PHE A 54 1.55 -6.64 -4.75
N LEU A 55 1.73 -5.45 -5.32
CA LEU A 55 0.84 -4.85 -6.32
C LEU A 55 1.09 -5.38 -7.73
N ASP A 56 2.15 -6.17 -7.95
CA ASP A 56 2.60 -6.60 -9.27
C ASP A 56 2.85 -5.38 -10.19
N MET A 57 3.53 -4.36 -9.66
CA MET A 57 3.82 -3.06 -10.31
C MET A 57 5.31 -2.72 -10.25
N SER A 58 5.76 -1.75 -11.06
CA SER A 58 7.12 -1.22 -10.94
C SER A 58 7.29 -0.38 -9.67
N GLU A 59 8.52 -0.29 -9.15
CA GLU A 59 8.83 0.61 -8.03
C GLU A 59 8.57 2.09 -8.38
N GLU A 60 8.76 2.46 -9.64
CA GLU A 60 8.53 3.80 -10.18
C GLU A 60 7.05 4.18 -10.13
N ASP A 61 6.16 3.29 -10.57
CA ASP A 61 4.71 3.51 -10.53
C ASP A 61 4.22 3.66 -9.08
N VAL A 62 4.69 2.78 -8.20
CA VAL A 62 4.36 2.84 -6.76
C VAL A 62 4.85 4.13 -6.14
N LEU A 63 6.08 4.56 -6.46
CA LEU A 63 6.64 5.81 -5.96
C LEU A 63 5.82 7.01 -6.43
N TYR A 64 5.46 7.07 -7.71
CA TYR A 64 4.63 8.12 -8.28
C TYR A 64 3.27 8.23 -7.58
N ILE A 65 2.62 7.09 -7.31
CA ILE A 65 1.33 7.03 -6.60
C ILE A 65 1.48 7.53 -5.16
N ILE A 66 2.53 7.13 -4.44
CA ILE A 66 2.81 7.58 -3.07
C ILE A 66 3.03 9.09 -3.03
N GLU A 67 3.84 9.64 -3.94
CA GLU A 67 4.13 11.08 -4.01
C GLU A 67 2.89 11.89 -4.38
N SER A 68 2.08 11.40 -5.33
CA SER A 68 0.80 12.01 -5.70
C SER A 68 -0.19 12.02 -4.53
N SER A 69 -0.22 10.94 -3.74
CA SER A 69 -1.08 10.81 -2.56
C SER A 69 -0.68 11.78 -1.43
N LYS A 70 0.60 12.14 -1.31
CA LYS A 70 1.07 13.15 -0.33
C LYS A 70 0.64 14.56 -0.71
N LYS A 71 0.72 14.91 -1.99
CA LYS A 71 0.35 16.25 -2.48
C LYS A 71 -1.13 16.56 -2.25
N SER A 72 -2.02 15.57 -2.39
CA SER A 72 -3.45 15.73 -2.11
C SER A 72 -3.80 15.91 -0.62
N ARG A 73 -2.87 15.69 0.32
CA ARG A 73 -3.09 15.91 1.77
C ARG A 73 -2.57 17.25 2.28
N ALA A 74 -1.78 17.96 1.46
CA ALA A 74 -1.13 19.21 1.85
C ALA A 74 -1.97 20.46 1.51
N ILE A 75 -3.25 20.27 1.19
CA ILE A 75 -4.21 21.31 0.82
C ILE A 75 -5.40 21.19 1.76
#